data_AF-A0A351HX35-F1
#
_entry.id   AF-A0A351HX35-F1
#
_cell.length_a   1.000
_cell.length_b   1.000
_cell.length_c   1.000
_cell.angle_alpha   90.00
_cell.angle_beta   90.00
_cell.angle_gamma   90.00
#
_symmetry.space_group_name_H-M   'P 1'
#
loop_
_entity.id
_entity.type
_entity.pdbx_description
1 polymer ?
#
loop_
_entity_poly.entity_id
_entity_poly.type
_entity_poly.pdbx_seq_one_letter_code
_entity_poly.pdbx_strand_id
1 'polypeptide(L)'
;MMYAVMSVFSGFRAIFALFSAPISNALTPTIFQIFSFSGAFIFNIIVTFTFIVMNNERMSADIRTAKEQFEQIFNLSPDASLITNLPNGKIINFNLGFLNFTGFSREEVENKSLLELNLYEQPADREKLLKAITDN
;
A
#
# COMPACT_ATOMS: atom_id res chain seq x y z
N MET A 1 21.93 -5.83 1.29
CA MET A 1 21.96 -7.29 1.02
C MET A 1 21.82 -7.59 -0.47
N MET A 2 20.75 -7.17 -1.16
CA MET A 2 20.57 -7.40 -2.62
C MET A 2 21.73 -6.87 -3.48
N TYR A 3 22.14 -5.60 -3.27
CA TYR A 3 23.27 -5.02 -4.00
C TYR A 3 24.57 -5.80 -3.79
N ALA A 4 24.81 -6.35 -2.59
CA ALA A 4 25.99 -7.16 -2.32
C ALA A 4 25.96 -8.48 -3.11
N VAL A 5 24.80 -9.16 -3.17
CA VAL A 5 24.61 -10.38 -3.96
C VAL A 5 24.84 -10.10 -5.46
N MET A 6 24.31 -8.98 -5.95
CA MET A 6 24.50 -8.54 -7.33
C MET A 6 25.97 -8.20 -7.64
N SER A 7 26.66 -7.50 -6.75
CA SER A 7 28.08 -7.16 -6.90
C SER A 7 28.96 -8.40 -6.89
N VAL A 8 28.69 -9.37 -6.01
CA VAL A 8 29.42 -10.64 -5.96
C VAL A 8 29.20 -11.46 -7.24
N PHE A 9 27.95 -11.60 -7.68
CA PHE A 9 27.62 -12.32 -8.92
C PHE A 9 28.24 -11.65 -10.15
N SER A 10 28.14 -10.32 -10.25
CA SER A 10 28.72 -9.55 -11.35
C SER A 10 30.24 -9.59 -11.37
N GLY A 11 30.88 -9.56 -10.19
CA GLY A 11 32.33 -9.71 -10.03
C GLY A 11 32.80 -11.10 -10.44
N PHE A 12 32.12 -12.16 -10.00
CA PHE A 12 32.43 -13.52 -10.41
C PHE A 12 32.29 -13.71 -11.92
N ARG A 13 31.21 -13.18 -12.52
CA ARG A 13 30.99 -13.20 -13.97
C ARG A 13 32.08 -12.44 -14.73
N ALA A 14 32.52 -11.28 -14.23
CA ALA A 14 33.58 -10.49 -14.86
C ALA A 14 34.92 -11.25 -14.86
N ILE A 15 35.27 -11.90 -13.75
CA ILE A 15 36.45 -12.76 -13.65
C ILE A 15 36.33 -13.91 -14.65
N PHE A 16 35.19 -14.60 -14.68
CA PHE A 16 34.95 -15.70 -15.61
C PHE A 16 35.04 -15.28 -17.09
N ALA A 17 34.56 -14.09 -17.42
CA ALA A 17 34.64 -13.54 -18.78
C ALA A 17 36.10 -13.31 -19.22
N LEU A 18 37.01 -12.95 -18.32
CA LEU A 18 38.45 -12.77 -18.62
C LEU A 18 39.13 -14.09 -19.00
N PHE A 19 38.67 -15.22 -18.49
CA PHE A 19 39.19 -16.55 -18.81
C PHE A 19 38.45 -17.22 -19.97
N SER A 20 37.32 -16.67 -20.41
CA SER A 20 36.58 -17.16 -21.56
C SER A 20 37.21 -16.69 -22.88
N ALA A 21 37.21 -17.55 -23.91
CA ALA A 21 37.74 -17.17 -25.21
C ALA A 21 37.03 -15.91 -25.76
N PRO A 22 37.77 -14.96 -26.36
CA PRO A 22 37.19 -13.73 -26.90
C PRO A 22 36.09 -14.04 -27.91
N ILE A 23 35.06 -13.20 -27.96
CA ILE A 23 34.02 -13.30 -28.99
C ILE A 23 34.64 -12.86 -30.31
N SER A 24 35.00 -13.82 -31.16
CA SER A 24 35.54 -13.56 -32.49
C SER A 24 34.48 -13.03 -33.46
N ASN A 25 33.23 -13.46 -33.30
CA ASN A 25 32.09 -12.98 -34.07
C ASN A 25 30.80 -13.06 -33.25
N ALA A 26 30.03 -11.96 -33.22
CA ALA A 26 28.77 -11.89 -32.48
C ALA A 26 27.68 -12.86 -33.03
N LEU A 27 27.81 -13.25 -34.30
CA LEU A 27 26.88 -14.16 -34.99
C LEU A 27 27.23 -15.65 -34.82
N THR A 28 28.39 -15.98 -34.24
CA THR A 28 28.83 -17.37 -34.00
C THR A 28 29.32 -17.57 -32.56
N PRO A 29 28.47 -17.33 -31.56
CA PRO A 29 28.86 -17.54 -30.16
C PRO A 29 29.06 -19.03 -29.87
N THR A 30 30.00 -19.33 -28.98
CA THR A 30 30.16 -20.69 -28.45
C THR A 30 29.03 -21.02 -27.47
N ILE A 31 28.70 -22.30 -27.34
CA ILE A 31 27.70 -22.79 -26.36
C ILE A 31 27.99 -22.24 -24.96
N PHE A 32 29.26 -22.20 -24.57
CA PHE A 32 29.71 -21.67 -23.29
C PHE A 32 29.37 -20.18 -23.09
N GLN A 33 29.57 -19.35 -24.12
CA GLN A 33 29.20 -17.93 -24.09
C GLN A 33 27.68 -17.77 -23.98
N ILE A 34 26.89 -18.55 -24.74
CA ILE A 34 25.43 -18.52 -24.66
C ILE A 34 24.95 -18.83 -23.24
N PHE A 35 25.48 -19.89 -22.62
CA PHE A 35 25.13 -20.23 -21.23
C PHE A 35 25.53 -19.14 -20.23
N SER A 36 26.72 -18.55 -20.39
CA SER A 36 27.19 -17.48 -19.52
C SER A 36 26.29 -16.23 -19.59
N PHE A 37 25.86 -15.83 -20.79
CA PHE A 37 24.95 -14.70 -20.98
C PHE A 37 23.54 -15.02 -20.47
N SER A 38 22.94 -16.11 -20.92
CA SER A 38 21.58 -16.48 -20.55
C SER A 38 21.43 -16.75 -19.05
N GLY A 39 22.43 -17.39 -18.42
CA GLY A 39 22.45 -17.61 -16.98
C GLY A 39 22.47 -16.30 -16.17
N ALA A 40 23.21 -15.29 -16.65
CA ALA A 40 23.22 -13.98 -16.02
C ALA A 40 21.88 -13.25 -16.14
N PHE A 41 21.21 -13.35 -17.29
CA PHE A 41 19.85 -12.80 -17.45
C PHE A 41 18.86 -13.50 -16.51
N ILE A 42 18.85 -14.83 -16.47
CA ILE A 42 17.96 -15.62 -15.61
C ILE A 42 18.19 -15.26 -14.14
N PHE A 43 19.45 -15.20 -13.70
CA PHE A 43 19.78 -14.82 -12.33
C PHE A 43 19.26 -13.42 -11.97
N ASN A 44 19.47 -12.43 -12.86
CA ASN A 44 18.96 -11.08 -12.65
C ASN A 44 17.43 -11.04 -12.55
N ILE A 45 16.73 -11.79 -13.42
CA ILE A 45 15.26 -11.87 -13.40
C ILE A 45 14.79 -12.46 -12.07
N ILE A 46 15.37 -13.58 -11.63
CA ILE A 46 14.98 -14.25 -10.37
C ILE A 46 15.15 -13.29 -9.19
N VAL A 47 16.33 -12.69 -9.04
CA VAL A 47 16.61 -11.81 -7.91
C VAL A 47 15.70 -10.57 -7.94
N THR A 48 15.50 -9.98 -9.11
CA THR A 48 14.61 -8.82 -9.26
C THR A 48 13.18 -9.19 -8.87
N PHE A 49 12.68 -10.33 -9.34
CA PHE A 49 11.32 -10.78 -9.04
C PHE A 49 11.15 -11.09 -7.55
N THR A 50 12.10 -11.82 -6.94
CA THR A 50 12.09 -12.10 -5.50
C THR A 50 12.09 -10.81 -4.68
N PHE A 51 12.88 -9.81 -5.10
CA PHE A 51 12.92 -8.52 -4.43
C PHE A 51 11.58 -7.79 -4.54
N ILE A 52 10.96 -7.75 -5.72
CA ILE A 52 9.66 -7.12 -5.92
C ILE A 52 8.61 -7.77 -5.01
N VAL A 53 8.52 -9.10 -5.02
CA VAL A 53 7.56 -9.84 -4.18
C VAL A 53 7.81 -9.56 -2.69
N MET A 54 9.06 -9.63 -2.24
CA MET A 54 9.41 -9.36 -0.83
C MET A 54 9.03 -7.94 -0.40
N ASN A 55 9.28 -6.92 -1.23
CA ASN A 55 8.87 -5.56 -0.90
C ASN A 55 7.34 -5.41 -0.91
N ASN A 56 6.66 -6.05 -1.86
CA ASN A 56 5.20 -6.01 -1.94
C ASN A 56 4.55 -6.62 -0.69
N GLU A 57 5.04 -7.77 -0.24
CA GLU A 57 4.58 -8.41 1.00
C GLU A 57 4.83 -7.52 2.22
N ARG A 58 6.02 -6.89 2.29
CA ARG A 58 6.35 -5.97 3.39
C ARG A 58 5.44 -4.75 3.41
N MET A 59 5.25 -4.09 2.26
CA MET A 59 4.34 -2.94 2.15
C MET A 59 2.90 -3.33 2.52
N SER A 60 2.45 -4.51 2.07
CA SER A 60 1.12 -5.03 2.40
C SER A 60 0.97 -5.32 3.90
N ALA A 61 2.00 -5.86 4.54
CA ALA A 61 2.03 -6.09 5.98
C ALA A 61 2.03 -4.78 6.77
N ASP A 62 2.83 -3.80 6.37
CA ASP A 62 2.90 -2.48 7.01
C ASP A 62 1.55 -1.76 6.91
N ILE A 63 0.89 -1.78 5.74
CA ILE A 63 -0.47 -1.24 5.55
C ILE A 63 -1.47 -1.94 6.45
N ARG A 64 -1.41 -3.28 6.55
CA ARG A 64 -2.31 -4.05 7.41
C ARG A 64 -2.14 -3.66 8.87
N THR A 65 -0.90 -3.63 9.37
CA THR A 65 -0.62 -3.24 10.76
C THR A 65 -1.03 -1.80 11.04
N ALA A 66 -0.76 -0.86 10.14
CA ALA A 66 -1.20 0.52 10.28
C ALA A 66 -2.74 0.64 10.32
N LYS A 67 -3.45 -0.14 9.48
CA LYS A 67 -4.92 -0.20 9.49
C LYS A 67 -5.45 -0.75 10.81
N GLU A 68 -4.89 -1.85 11.31
CA GLU A 68 -5.29 -2.45 12.59
C GLU A 68 -5.07 -1.49 13.75
N GLN A 69 -3.92 -0.81 13.78
CA GLN A 69 -3.62 0.21 14.79
C GLN A 69 -4.58 1.39 14.69
N PHE A 70 -4.85 1.88 13.48
CA PHE A 70 -5.84 2.93 13.27
C PHE A 70 -7.23 2.51 13.76
N GLU A 71 -7.70 1.32 13.39
CA GLU A 71 -9.01 0.80 13.81
C GLU A 71 -9.09 0.66 15.33
N GLN A 72 -8.02 0.21 15.99
CA GLN A 72 -7.96 0.13 17.45
C GLN A 72 -8.03 1.52 18.09
N ILE A 73 -7.17 2.45 17.67
CA ILE A 73 -7.12 3.82 18.21
C ILE A 73 -8.46 4.53 17.97
N PHE A 74 -9.00 4.44 16.75
CA PHE A 74 -10.27 5.05 16.39
C PHE A 74 -11.41 4.50 17.26
N ASN A 75 -11.52 3.18 17.41
CA ASN A 75 -12.60 2.55 18.17
C ASN A 75 -12.48 2.73 19.69
N LEU A 76 -11.26 2.78 20.23
CA LEU A 76 -11.01 2.95 21.67
C LEU A 76 -10.94 4.41 22.10
N SER A 77 -10.88 5.36 21.16
CA SER A 77 -10.94 6.78 21.48
C SER A 77 -12.24 7.11 22.23
N PRO A 78 -12.18 7.83 23.37
CA PRO A 78 -13.37 8.23 24.12
C PRO A 78 -14.20 9.29 23.39
N ASP A 79 -13.60 10.01 22.44
CA ASP A 79 -14.28 11.07 21.70
C ASP A 79 -15.23 10.50 20.64
N ALA A 80 -16.40 11.12 20.51
CA ALA A 80 -17.36 10.78 19.48
C ALA A 80 -16.81 11.14 18.09
N SER A 81 -16.46 10.12 17.30
CA SER A 81 -15.86 10.30 15.97
C SER A 81 -16.58 9.46 14.92
N LEU A 82 -16.81 10.08 13.76
CA LEU A 82 -17.40 9.45 12.58
C LEU A 82 -16.75 9.97 11.31
N ILE A 83 -16.82 9.18 10.26
CA ILE A 83 -16.30 9.50 8.93
C ILE A 83 -17.48 9.45 7.97
N THR A 84 -17.72 10.54 7.24
CA THR A 84 -18.77 10.62 6.23
C THR A 84 -18.17 10.90 4.86
N ASN A 85 -18.85 10.47 3.80
CA ASN A 85 -18.51 10.97 2.48
C ASN A 85 -18.95 12.44 2.34
N LEU A 86 -18.25 13.18 1.48
CA LEU A 86 -18.59 14.58 1.22
C LEU A 86 -19.91 14.75 0.43
N PRO A 87 -20.18 13.99 -0.66
CA PRO A 87 -21.31 14.29 -1.54
C PRO A 87 -22.67 14.19 -0.87
N ASN A 88 -22.98 13.07 -0.21
CA ASN A 88 -24.30 12.82 0.36
C ASN A 88 -24.29 12.72 1.89
N GLY A 89 -23.14 12.90 2.55
CA GLY A 89 -23.04 12.88 4.01
C GLY A 89 -23.36 11.51 4.61
N LYS A 90 -23.29 10.44 3.81
CA LYS A 90 -23.50 9.07 4.29
C LYS A 90 -22.34 8.69 5.20
N ILE A 91 -22.68 8.11 6.34
CA ILE A 91 -21.71 7.63 7.31
C ILE A 91 -20.99 6.41 6.71
N ILE A 92 -19.68 6.53 6.59
CA ILE A 92 -18.78 5.47 6.13
C ILE A 92 -18.29 4.65 7.31
N ASN A 93 -17.98 5.31 8.43
CA ASN A 93 -17.46 4.65 9.64
C ASN A 93 -17.78 5.50 10.88
N PHE A 94 -17.83 4.86 12.05
CA PHE A 94 -18.08 5.49 13.35
C PHE A 94 -17.43 4.66 14.45
N ASN A 95 -16.92 5.30 15.49
CA ASN A 95 -16.30 4.62 16.62
C ASN A 95 -17.29 4.30 17.74
N LEU A 96 -16.82 3.58 18.77
CA LEU A 96 -17.62 3.28 19.96
C LEU A 96 -17.94 4.53 20.78
N GLY A 97 -17.03 5.51 20.82
CA GLY A 97 -17.25 6.81 21.46
C GLY A 97 -18.51 7.51 20.93
N PHE A 98 -18.74 7.46 19.61
CA PHE A 98 -19.93 8.05 18.98
C PHE A 98 -21.22 7.37 19.44
N LEU A 99 -21.26 6.03 19.47
CA LEU A 99 -22.44 5.29 19.94
C LEU A 99 -22.70 5.56 21.43
N ASN A 100 -21.65 5.57 22.25
CA ASN A 100 -21.77 5.82 23.68
C ASN A 100 -22.23 7.25 23.99
N PHE A 101 -21.77 8.23 23.21
CA PHE A 101 -22.13 9.64 23.39
C PHE A 101 -23.54 9.95 22.91
N THR A 102 -23.95 9.40 21.77
CA THR A 102 -25.26 9.69 21.15
C THR A 102 -26.38 8.78 21.66
N GLY A 103 -26.05 7.56 22.11
CA GLY A 103 -27.00 6.54 22.53
C GLY A 103 -27.61 5.72 21.38
N PHE A 104 -27.21 5.98 20.13
CA PHE A 104 -27.70 5.19 18.98
C PHE A 104 -27.12 3.77 18.97
N SER A 105 -27.92 2.82 18.50
CA SER A 105 -27.43 1.48 18.19
C SER A 105 -26.62 1.47 16.90
N ARG A 106 -25.78 0.44 16.72
CA ARG A 106 -25.04 0.25 15.47
C ARG A 106 -25.99 0.11 14.28
N GLU A 107 -27.09 -0.63 14.41
CA GLU A 107 -28.04 -0.85 13.31
C GLU A 107 -28.78 0.44 12.91
N GLU A 108 -29.00 1.36 13.85
CA GLU A 108 -29.63 2.65 13.58
C GLU A 108 -28.72 3.58 12.77
N VAL A 109 -27.41 3.51 12.99
CA VAL A 109 -26.41 4.38 12.35
C VAL A 109 -25.98 3.82 11.00
N GLU A 110 -25.95 2.50 10.87
CA GLU A 110 -25.41 1.83 9.69
C GLU A 110 -26.18 2.22 8.42
N ASN A 111 -25.43 2.59 7.38
CA ASN A 111 -25.96 3.09 6.11
C ASN A 111 -26.80 4.38 6.15
N LYS A 112 -26.85 5.11 7.28
CA LYS A 112 -27.52 6.41 7.37
C LYS A 112 -26.59 7.57 7.07
N SER A 113 -27.19 8.72 6.75
CA SER A 113 -26.55 10.02 6.69
C SER A 113 -26.78 10.80 7.99
N LEU A 114 -25.93 11.80 8.23
CA LEU A 114 -26.07 12.70 9.38
C LEU A 114 -27.42 13.44 9.40
N LEU A 115 -28.00 13.72 8.23
CA LEU A 115 -29.31 14.35 8.10
C LEU A 115 -30.43 13.38 8.48
N GLU A 116 -30.35 12.11 8.07
CA GLU A 116 -31.35 11.10 8.44
C GLU A 116 -31.35 10.80 9.95
N LEU A 117 -30.19 10.93 10.60
CA LEU A 117 -30.06 10.80 12.06
C LEU A 117 -30.40 12.09 12.82
N ASN A 118 -30.75 13.17 12.13
CA ASN A 118 -31.05 14.49 12.70
C ASN A 118 -29.94 15.01 13.65
N LEU A 119 -28.67 14.79 13.28
CA LEU A 119 -27.51 15.18 14.10
C LEU A 119 -27.13 16.66 13.98
N TYR A 120 -27.62 17.35 12.95
CA TYR A 120 -27.46 18.80 12.81
C TYR A 120 -28.63 19.51 13.50
N GLU A 121 -28.35 20.57 14.25
CA GLU A 121 -29.39 21.43 14.83
C GLU A 121 -30.28 22.03 13.74
N GLN A 122 -29.67 22.51 12.64
CA GLN A 122 -30.38 22.91 11.44
C GLN A 122 -29.80 22.17 10.22
N PRO A 123 -30.64 21.60 9.33
CA PRO A 123 -30.16 20.93 8.11
C PRO A 123 -29.25 21.83 7.24
N ALA A 124 -29.48 23.14 7.27
CA ALA A 124 -28.68 24.14 6.56
C ALA A 124 -27.23 24.26 7.09
N ASP A 125 -26.95 23.82 8.32
CA ASP A 125 -25.59 23.89 8.88
C ASP A 125 -24.63 22.96 8.15
N ARG A 126 -25.13 21.85 7.60
CA ARG A 126 -24.35 20.98 6.70
C ARG A 126 -23.89 21.75 5.46
N GLU A 127 -24.76 22.55 4.86
CA GLU A 127 -24.41 23.33 3.67
C GLU A 127 -23.35 24.40 3.97
N LYS A 128 -23.46 25.05 5.14
CA LYS A 128 -22.46 26.01 5.61
C LYS A 128 -21.10 25.34 5.80
N LEU A 129 -21.07 24.17 6.46
CA LEU A 129 -19.86 23.39 6.67
C LEU A 129 -19.21 22.98 5.33
N LEU A 130 -20.01 22.50 4.37
CA LEU A 130 -19.50 22.11 3.06
C LEU A 130 -18.89 23.27 2.29
N LYS A 131 -19.51 24.46 2.32
CA LYS A 131 -18.94 25.67 1.72
C LYS A 131 -17.59 26.01 2.36
N ALA A 132 -17.50 26.01 3.69
CA ALA A 132 -16.26 26.31 4.42
C ALA A 132 -15.10 25.34 4.09
N ILE A 133 -15.40 24.08 3.78
CA ILE A 133 -14.38 23.08 3.42
C ILE A 133 -13.99 23.16 1.93
N THR A 134 -14.92 23.57 1.06
CA THR A 134 -14.70 23.61 -0.40
C THR A 134 -14.12 24.95 -0.88
N ASP A 135 -14.35 26.02 -0.14
CA ASP A 135 -13.90 27.39 -0.48
C ASP A 135 -12.47 27.71 0.02
N ASN A 136 -11.76 26.73 0.60
CA ASN A 136 -10.34 26.79 1.00
C ASN A 136 -9.46 25.97 0.03
#